data_AF-A0A7X4KN90-F1
#
_entry.id   AF-A0A7X4KN90-F1
#
_cell.length_a   1.000
_cell.length_b   1.000
_cell.length_c   1.000
_cell.angle_alpha   90.00
_cell.angle_beta   90.00
_cell.angle_gamma   90.00
#
_symmetry.space_group_name_H-M   'P 1'
#
loop_
_entity.id
_entity.type
_entity.pdbx_description
1 polymer ?
#
loop_
_entity_poly.entity_id
_entity_poly.type
_entity_poly.pdbx_seq_one_letter_code
_entity_poly.pdbx_strand_id
1 'polypeptide(L)'
;MAEAVGLAEQYPLILASLVKHYSEQIANFVQFQFFAGLRTSEAIALEWPNVDFNSGEVLVHEVIVYEQAQDSTKTSTSRKVRLNSEAMAALERQKKFTFLASGKVFHDPLYNEP
;
A
#
# COMPACT_ATOMS: atom_id res chain seq x y z
N MET A 1 -1.32 -22.59 -16.78
CA MET A 1 -0.41 -23.08 -15.72
C MET A 1 1.05 -22.64 -15.90
N ALA A 2 1.48 -22.09 -17.06
CA ALA A 2 2.88 -21.66 -17.28
C ALA A 2 3.22 -20.23 -16.82
N GLU A 3 2.23 -19.33 -16.66
CA GLU A 3 2.49 -17.91 -16.31
C GLU A 3 2.83 -17.69 -14.83
N ALA A 4 2.30 -18.51 -13.91
CA ALA A 4 2.54 -18.35 -12.48
C ALA A 4 4.00 -18.66 -12.07
N VAL A 5 4.70 -19.52 -12.83
CA VAL A 5 6.10 -19.87 -12.60
C VAL A 5 7.03 -18.69 -12.93
N GLY A 6 6.73 -17.93 -13.98
CA GLY A 6 7.55 -16.79 -14.39
C GLY A 6 7.49 -15.60 -13.44
N LEU A 7 6.35 -15.37 -12.78
CA LEU A 7 6.18 -14.21 -11.89
C LEU A 7 6.93 -14.40 -10.56
N ALA A 8 6.95 -15.62 -10.03
CA ALA A 8 7.67 -15.97 -8.80
C ALA A 8 9.19 -15.81 -8.94
N GLU A 9 9.74 -16.07 -10.13
CA GLU A 9 11.17 -15.88 -10.41
C GLU A 9 11.54 -14.41 -10.69
N GLN A 10 10.64 -13.63 -11.28
CA GLN A 10 10.92 -12.25 -11.69
C GLN A 10 10.72 -11.24 -10.56
N TYR A 11 9.74 -11.44 -9.68
CA TYR A 11 9.42 -10.50 -8.63
C TYR A 11 10.60 -10.16 -7.69
N PRO A 12 11.39 -11.13 -7.20
CA PRO A 12 12.57 -10.82 -6.38
C PRO A 12 13.58 -9.92 -7.09
N LEU A 13 13.73 -10.07 -8.42
CA LEU A 13 14.61 -9.22 -9.22
C LEU A 13 14.07 -7.79 -9.33
N ILE A 14 12.75 -7.64 -9.46
CA ILE A 14 12.08 -6.33 -9.48
C ILE A 14 12.30 -5.62 -8.14
N LEU A 15 12.07 -6.31 -7.01
CA LEU A 15 12.33 -5.73 -5.69
C LEU A 15 13.80 -5.33 -5.50
N ALA A 16 14.72 -6.23 -5.86
CA ALA A 16 16.15 -5.96 -5.75
C ALA A 16 16.53 -4.72 -6.59
N SER A 17 15.93 -4.56 -7.77
CA SER A 17 16.11 -3.37 -8.60
C SER A 17 15.51 -2.12 -7.94
N LEU A 18 14.32 -2.21 -7.34
CA LEU A 18 13.71 -1.09 -6.63
C LEU A 18 14.59 -0.59 -5.48
N VAL A 19 15.07 -1.50 -4.64
CA VAL A 19 15.96 -1.17 -3.51
C VAL A 19 17.30 -0.60 -4.00
N LYS A 20 17.78 -1.03 -5.18
CA LYS A 20 19.03 -0.52 -5.77
C LYS A 20 18.91 0.92 -6.28
N HIS A 21 17.75 1.33 -6.78
CA HIS A 21 17.58 2.61 -7.48
C HIS A 21 16.70 3.62 -6.73
N TYR A 22 15.92 3.19 -5.74
CA TYR A 22 15.00 4.02 -4.97
C TYR A 22 15.20 3.83 -3.48
N SER A 23 14.60 4.74 -2.69
CA SER A 23 14.59 4.60 -1.23
C SER A 23 13.82 3.34 -0.81
N GLU A 24 14.17 2.80 0.35
CA GLU A 24 13.47 1.65 0.91
C GLU A 24 11.97 1.92 1.15
N GLN A 25 11.59 3.17 1.45
CA GLN A 25 10.18 3.56 1.54
C GLN A 25 9.43 3.37 0.22
N ILE A 26 10.04 3.75 -0.91
CA ILE A 26 9.46 3.53 -2.25
C ILE A 26 9.38 2.04 -2.55
N ALA A 27 10.44 1.28 -2.26
CA ALA A 27 10.43 -0.16 -2.47
C ALA A 27 9.32 -0.86 -1.65
N ASN A 28 9.14 -0.47 -0.39
CA ASN A 28 8.07 -0.98 0.46
C ASN A 28 6.68 -0.58 -0.07
N PHE A 29 6.50 0.66 -0.53
CA PHE A 29 5.24 1.13 -1.12
C PHE A 29 4.86 0.32 -2.35
N VAL A 30 5.79 0.17 -3.31
CA VAL A 30 5.54 -0.57 -4.55
C VAL A 30 5.26 -2.04 -4.25
N GLN A 31 6.04 -2.67 -3.36
CA GLN A 31 5.78 -4.04 -2.91
C GLN A 31 4.38 -4.16 -2.29
N PHE A 32 4.07 -3.34 -1.31
CA PHE A 32 2.79 -3.38 -0.61
C PHE A 32 1.61 -3.21 -1.59
N GLN A 33 1.64 -2.17 -2.41
CA GLN A 33 0.58 -1.88 -3.39
C GLN A 33 0.37 -3.06 -4.34
N PHE A 34 1.46 -3.65 -4.85
CA PHE A 34 1.40 -4.75 -5.79
C PHE A 34 0.72 -5.99 -5.20
N PHE A 35 1.12 -6.42 -3.98
CA PHE A 35 0.54 -7.63 -3.38
C PHE A 35 -0.79 -7.41 -2.67
N ALA A 36 -1.07 -6.20 -2.18
CA ALA A 36 -2.35 -5.86 -1.59
C ALA A 36 -3.43 -5.57 -2.67
N GLY A 37 -3.02 -5.34 -3.92
CA GLY A 37 -3.93 -5.04 -5.02
C GLY A 37 -4.72 -3.75 -4.81
N LEU A 38 -4.12 -2.77 -4.13
CA LEU A 38 -4.75 -1.48 -3.86
C LEU A 38 -4.57 -0.53 -5.03
N ARG A 39 -5.56 0.33 -5.27
CA ARG A 39 -5.38 1.48 -6.16
C ARG A 39 -4.38 2.45 -5.53
N THR A 40 -3.69 3.22 -6.36
CA THR A 40 -2.66 4.16 -5.89
C THR A 40 -3.17 5.14 -4.85
N SER A 41 -4.37 5.69 -5.05
CA SER A 41 -4.99 6.59 -4.08
C SER A 41 -5.31 5.92 -2.74
N GLU A 42 -5.75 4.66 -2.74
CA GLU A 42 -6.02 3.90 -1.51
C GLU A 42 -4.72 3.61 -0.74
N ALA A 43 -3.67 3.21 -1.46
CA ALA A 43 -2.38 2.88 -0.85
C ALA A 43 -1.70 4.11 -0.22
N ILE A 44 -1.72 5.26 -0.90
CA ILE A 44 -1.17 6.53 -0.37
C ILE A 44 -2.00 7.02 0.82
N ALA A 45 -3.33 6.85 0.77
CA ALA A 45 -4.20 7.29 1.85
C ALA A 45 -4.18 6.37 3.08
N LEU A 46 -3.52 5.20 3.04
CA LEU A 46 -3.50 4.25 4.15
C LEU A 46 -2.84 4.84 5.39
N GLU A 47 -3.46 4.61 6.55
CA GLU A 47 -2.98 5.08 7.85
C GLU A 47 -2.71 3.89 8.77
N TRP A 48 -1.75 4.04 9.69
CA TRP A 48 -1.37 2.97 10.62
C TRP A 48 -2.54 2.40 11.44
N PRO A 49 -3.51 3.20 11.93
CA PRO A 49 -4.69 2.66 12.63
C PRO A 49 -5.56 1.73 11.78
N ASN A 50 -5.45 1.79 10.46
CA ASN A 50 -6.19 0.94 9.53
C ASN A 50 -5.43 -0.35 9.16
N VAL A 51 -4.28 -0.62 9.77
CA VAL A 51 -3.47 -1.82 9.56
C VAL A 51 -3.58 -2.73 10.78
N ASP A 52 -4.21 -3.89 10.61
CA ASP A 52 -4.27 -4.93 11.63
C ASP A 52 -3.26 -6.04 11.32
N PHE A 53 -2.11 -5.98 12.00
CA PHE A 53 -1.05 -6.97 11.85
C PHE A 53 -1.41 -8.36 12.40
N ASN A 54 -2.38 -8.44 13.32
CA ASN A 54 -2.77 -9.72 13.92
C ASN A 54 -3.68 -10.51 12.99
N SER A 55 -4.65 -9.83 12.37
CA SER A 55 -5.53 -10.45 11.37
C SER A 55 -4.93 -10.48 9.97
N GLY A 56 -3.86 -9.72 9.72
CA GLY A 56 -3.26 -9.57 8.40
C GLY A 56 -4.21 -8.85 7.44
N GLU A 57 -4.93 -7.84 7.91
CA GLU A 57 -5.93 -7.11 7.13
C GLU A 57 -5.66 -5.60 7.17
N VAL A 58 -6.00 -4.91 6.09
CA VAL A 58 -6.08 -3.44 6.06
C VAL A 58 -7.49 -2.97 5.75
N LEU A 59 -7.91 -1.88 6.38
CA LEU A 59 -9.14 -1.19 6.05
C LEU A 59 -8.83 -0.07 5.05
N VAL A 60 -9.43 -0.14 3.85
CA VAL A 60 -9.26 0.90 2.82
C VAL A 60 -10.58 1.59 2.55
N HIS A 61 -10.51 2.91 2.31
CA HIS A 61 -11.65 3.75 2.01
C HIS A 61 -11.66 4.10 0.52
N GLU A 62 -12.74 3.73 -0.17
CA GLU A 62 -13.00 4.17 -1.53
C GLU A 62 -13.82 5.47 -1.49
N VAL A 63 -13.36 6.49 -2.22
CA VAL A 63 -14.11 7.71 -2.47
C VAL A 63 -14.72 7.59 -3.86
N ILE A 64 -16.03 7.35 -3.93
CA ILE A 64 -16.76 7.28 -5.20
C ILE A 64 -17.24 8.70 -5.51
N VAL A 65 -16.75 9.28 -6.61
CA VAL A 65 -17.24 10.57 -7.13
C VAL A 65 -18.24 10.25 -8.23
N TYR A 66 -19.53 10.48 -7.97
CA TYR A 66 -20.55 10.42 -9.00
C TYR A 66 -20.48 11.71 -9.85
N GLU A 67 -19.95 11.59 -11.06
CA GLU A 67 -20.00 12.65 -12.07
C GLU A 67 -21.41 12.73 -12.66
N GLN A 68 -22.34 13.45 -12.02
CA GLN A 68 -23.38 14.26 -12.68
C GLN A 68 -24.40 14.81 -11.67
N ALA A 69 -24.73 16.08 -11.91
CA ALA A 69 -25.64 16.95 -11.17
C ALA A 69 -25.07 17.51 -9.85
N GLN A 70 -24.73 18.80 -9.93
CA GLN A 70 -24.80 19.83 -8.88
C GLN A 70 -25.16 19.27 -7.48
N ASP A 71 -24.22 19.35 -6.53
CA ASP A 71 -24.27 18.80 -5.16
C ASP A 71 -23.77 17.35 -5.01
N SER A 72 -22.47 17.12 -5.24
CA SER A 72 -21.85 15.80 -5.02
C SER A 72 -21.88 15.43 -3.52
N THR A 73 -22.76 14.51 -3.13
CA THR A 73 -22.72 13.80 -1.85
C THR A 73 -21.69 12.67 -1.96
N LYS A 74 -20.52 12.86 -1.34
CA LYS A 74 -19.46 11.85 -1.30
C LYS A 74 -19.92 10.66 -0.46
N THR A 75 -20.27 9.55 -1.09
CA THR A 75 -20.53 8.28 -0.39
C THR A 75 -19.21 7.52 -0.28
N SER A 76 -18.64 7.43 0.92
CA SER A 76 -17.44 6.61 1.16
C SER A 76 -17.87 5.18 1.50
N THR A 77 -17.32 4.20 0.80
CA THR A 77 -17.44 2.78 1.17
C THR A 77 -16.07 2.28 1.62
N SER A 78 -16.03 1.54 2.73
CA SER A 78 -14.81 0.94 3.25
C SER A 78 -14.83 -0.56 3.02
N ARG A 79 -13.69 -1.14 2.65
CA ARG A 79 -13.52 -2.59 2.51
C ARG A 79 -12.28 -3.06 3.26
N LYS A 80 -12.33 -4.31 3.73
CA LYS A 80 -11.15 -4.99 4.28
C LYS A 80 -10.39 -5.71 3.18
N VAL A 81 -9.07 -5.65 3.23
CA VAL A 81 -8.17 -6.34 2.30
C VAL A 81 -7.26 -7.25 3.08
N ARG A 82 -7.32 -8.55 2.81
CA ARG A 82 -6.39 -9.53 3.38
C ARG A 82 -5.03 -9.41 2.71
N LEU A 83 -4.00 -9.34 3.53
CA LEU A 83 -2.62 -9.27 3.12
C LEU A 83 -2.01 -10.66 3.06
N ASN A 84 -1.20 -10.91 2.04
CA ASN A 84 -0.31 -12.06 2.02
C ASN A 84 1.01 -11.73 2.73
N SER A 85 1.92 -12.71 2.79
CA SER A 85 3.23 -12.56 3.43
C SER A 85 4.05 -11.41 2.86
N GLU A 86 4.00 -11.19 1.55
CA GLU A 86 4.79 -10.14 0.88
C GLU A 86 4.29 -8.73 1.20
N ALA A 87 2.98 -8.52 1.25
CA ALA A 87 2.40 -7.25 1.66
C ALA A 87 2.67 -6.97 3.15
N MET A 88 2.56 -7.98 4.00
CA MET A 88 2.88 -7.88 5.43
C MET A 88 4.33 -7.51 5.67
N ALA A 89 5.27 -8.19 4.99
CA ALA A 89 6.70 -7.93 5.11
C ALA A 89 7.07 -6.49 4.71
N ALA A 90 6.42 -5.94 3.68
CA ALA A 90 6.60 -4.54 3.30
C ALA A 90 6.14 -3.56 4.39
N LEU A 91 4.97 -3.79 4.99
CA LEU A 91 4.46 -2.96 6.08
C LEU A 91 5.32 -3.06 7.34
N GLU A 92 5.83 -4.24 7.68
CA GLU A 92 6.74 -4.42 8.81
C GLU A 92 8.03 -3.61 8.64
N ARG A 93 8.65 -3.66 7.46
CA ARG A 93 9.83 -2.83 7.17
C ARG A 93 9.50 -1.34 7.14
N GLN A 94 8.28 -0.99 6.70
CA GLN A 94 7.85 0.40 6.64
C GLN A 94 7.71 1.04 8.03
N LYS A 95 7.49 0.25 9.09
CA LYS A 95 7.31 0.78 10.45
C LYS A 95 8.44 1.69 10.91
N LYS A 96 9.68 1.38 10.55
CA LYS A 96 10.85 2.15 10.99
C LYS A 96 10.90 3.58 10.45
N PHE A 97 10.09 3.89 9.43
CA PHE A 97 10.04 5.23 8.82
C PHE A 97 8.93 6.10 9.40
N THR A 98 7.71 5.56 9.51
CA THR A 98 6.51 6.39 9.74
C THR A 98 5.64 5.93 10.92
N PHE A 99 5.90 4.76 11.53
CA PHE A 99 5.01 4.19 12.57
C PHE A 99 4.88 5.09 13.80
N LEU A 100 5.98 5.67 14.25
CA LEU A 100 6.01 6.55 15.44
C LEU A 100 5.24 7.87 15.22
N ALA A 101 5.05 8.30 13.97
CA ALA A 101 4.25 9.48 13.65
C ALA A 101 2.74 9.21 13.70
N SER A 102 2.32 7.93 13.81
CA SER A 102 0.92 7.49 13.97
C SER A 102 -0.07 8.02 12.91
N GLY A 103 0.42 8.36 11.71
CA GLY A 103 -0.35 8.92 10.59
C GLY A 103 -0.34 8.01 9.36
N LYS A 104 -0.03 8.59 8.18
CA LYS A 104 0.09 7.86 6.92
C LYS A 104 1.17 6.79 7.00
N VAL A 105 0.93 5.65 6.36
CA VAL A 105 1.89 4.55 6.27
C VAL A 105 3.08 4.93 5.39
N PHE A 106 2.82 5.62 4.28
CA PHE A 106 3.83 6.02 3.31
C PHE A 106 3.90 7.54 3.26
N HIS A 107 5.11 8.07 3.36
CA HIS A 107 5.42 9.49 3.16
C HIS A 107 6.19 9.66 1.84
N ASP A 108 6.18 10.87 1.28
CA ASP A 108 7.16 11.26 0.27
C ASP A 108 8.56 11.17 0.92
N PRO A 109 9.46 10.28 0.44
CA PRO A 109 10.76 10.10 1.04
C PRO A 109 11.72 11.29 0.85
N LEU A 110 11.42 12.23 -0.05
CA LEU A 110 12.25 13.42 -0.28
C LEU A 110 12.03 14.47 0.82
N TYR A 111 10.79 14.63 1.27
CA TYR A 111 10.39 15.64 2.25
C TYR A 111 10.02 15.04 3.61
N ASN A 112 9.85 13.71 3.67
CA ASN A 112 9.30 12.97 4.80
C ASN A 112 7.91 13.47 5.23
N GLU A 113 7.14 13.94 4.24
CA GLU A 113 5.79 14.47 4.40
C GLU A 113 4.75 13.45 3.90
N PRO A 114 3.57 13.34 4.54
CA PRO A 114 2.51 12.42 4.15
C PRO A 114 1.84 12.75 2.82
#